data_AF-A0A7W1L3V3-F1
#
_entry.id   AF-A0A7W1L3V3-F1
#
_cell.length_a   1.000
_cell.length_b   1.000
_cell.length_c   1.000
_cell.angle_alpha   90.00
_cell.angle_beta   90.00
_cell.angle_gamma   90.00
#
_symmetry.space_group_name_H-M   'P 1'
#
loop_
_entity.id
_entity.type
_entity.pdbx_description
1 polymer ?
#
loop_
_entity_poly.entity_id
_entity_poly.type
_entity_poly.pdbx_seq_one_letter_code
_entity_poly.pdbx_strand_id
1 'polypeptide(L)'
;MPIRRSPRRAPTHPGALLREDVLPALNMTQLEFAQRLGVSRLTVSELLHERRALSADMAARLGKLLRTTPESWLRMQVACDLWQLEQHPERLAEVWPLDKRVLRAA
;
A
#
# COMPACT_ATOMS: atom_id res chain seq x y z
N MET A 1 -17.24 9.94 -7.27
CA MET A 1 -16.75 9.13 -8.41
C MET A 1 -15.43 8.47 -8.01
N PRO A 2 -15.19 7.18 -8.31
CA PRO A 2 -13.86 6.62 -8.12
C PRO A 2 -12.93 7.28 -9.13
N ILE A 3 -11.80 7.81 -8.66
CA ILE A 3 -10.75 8.35 -9.52
C ILE A 3 -10.19 7.15 -10.31
N ARG A 4 -10.63 6.97 -11.56
CA ARG A 4 -10.08 5.96 -12.47
C ARG A 4 -8.63 6.37 -12.79
N ARG A 5 -7.66 5.79 -12.07
CA ARG A 5 -6.24 5.86 -12.42
C ARG A 5 -6.06 5.15 -13.77
N SER A 6 -5.23 5.72 -14.64
CA SER A 6 -4.93 5.11 -15.95
C SER A 6 -4.33 3.71 -15.73
N PRO A 7 -4.88 2.64 -16.35
CA PRO A 7 -4.43 1.26 -16.09
C PRO A 7 -2.97 1.00 -16.51
N ARG A 8 -2.43 1.86 -17.38
CA ARG A 8 -1.05 1.79 -17.88
C ARG A 8 0.00 2.35 -16.91
N ARG A 9 -0.41 2.98 -15.80
CA ARG A 9 0.52 3.60 -14.84
C ARG A 9 0.38 2.90 -13.48
N ALA A 10 1.47 2.28 -13.04
CA ALA A 10 1.55 1.70 -11.71
C ALA A 10 1.23 2.74 -10.63
N PRO A 11 0.36 2.41 -9.65
CA PRO A 11 0.18 3.21 -8.45
C PRO A 11 1.49 3.36 -7.66
N THR A 12 1.69 4.50 -7.04
CA THR A 12 2.85 4.75 -6.17
C THR A 12 2.79 3.87 -4.92
N HIS A 13 3.82 3.07 -4.69
CA HIS A 13 3.96 2.28 -3.47
C HIS A 13 4.10 3.19 -2.24
N PRO A 14 3.48 2.86 -1.08
CA PRO A 14 3.66 3.61 0.16
C PRO A 14 5.13 3.86 0.53
N GLY A 15 5.97 2.84 0.31
CA GLY A 15 7.41 2.91 0.50
C GLY A 15 8.12 3.97 -0.35
N ALA A 16 7.72 4.11 -1.62
CA ALA A 16 8.27 5.11 -2.53
C ALA A 16 7.90 6.52 -2.06
N LEU A 17 6.62 6.76 -1.72
CA LEU A 17 6.16 8.04 -1.16
C LEU A 17 6.93 8.42 0.11
N LEU A 18 7.15 7.44 1.01
CA LEU A 18 7.93 7.67 2.22
C LEU A 18 9.38 8.04 1.90
N ARG A 19 10.01 7.31 0.98
CA ARG A 19 11.42 7.49 0.58
C ARG A 19 11.68 8.82 -0.14
N GLU A 20 10.79 9.20 -1.04
CA GLU A 20 11.01 10.31 -1.99
C GLU A 20 10.46 11.64 -1.48
N ASP A 21 9.36 11.62 -0.72
CA ASP A 21 8.68 12.85 -0.29
C ASP A 21 8.71 13.05 1.23
N VAL A 22 8.37 12.01 2.01
CA VAL A 22 8.17 12.18 3.47
C VAL A 22 9.50 12.31 4.22
N LEU A 23 10.43 11.37 4.06
CA LEU A 23 11.71 11.44 4.77
C LEU A 23 12.52 12.70 4.42
N PRO A 24 12.64 13.10 3.13
CA PRO A 24 13.30 14.34 2.76
C PRO A 24 12.62 15.59 3.33
N ALA A 25 11.29 15.68 3.28
CA ALA A 25 10.56 16.83 3.82
C ALA A 25 10.71 16.97 5.35
N LEU A 26 10.88 15.85 6.06
CA LEU A 26 11.12 15.83 7.50
C LEU A 26 12.60 15.94 7.88
N ASN A 27 13.51 15.95 6.90
CA ASN A 27 14.96 15.83 7.10
C ASN A 27 15.35 14.67 8.04
N MET A 28 14.67 13.52 7.89
CA MET A 28 14.74 12.41 8.83
C MET A 28 15.51 11.23 8.23
N THR A 29 16.41 10.64 9.03
CA THR A 29 17.12 9.41 8.61
C THR A 29 16.24 8.18 8.75
N GLN A 30 16.55 7.10 8.02
CA GLN A 30 15.84 5.82 8.17
C GLN A 30 15.92 5.26 9.60
N LEU A 31 17.05 5.49 10.29
CA LEU A 31 17.25 5.03 11.66
C LEU A 31 16.32 5.78 12.62
N GLU A 32 16.28 7.12 12.53
CA GLU A 32 15.39 7.93 13.34
C GLU A 32 13.92 7.58 13.08
N PHE A 33 13.55 7.40 11.81
CA PHE A 33 12.20 7.00 11.43
C PHE A 33 11.81 5.65 12.03
N ALA A 34 12.70 4.66 11.97
CA ALA A 34 12.48 3.34 12.58
C ALA A 34 12.31 3.43 14.10
N GLN A 35 13.13 4.23 14.78
CA GLN A 35 13.03 4.46 16.23
C GLN A 35 11.68 5.09 16.59
N ARG A 36 11.25 6.12 15.86
CA ARG A 36 9.95 6.79 16.10
C ARG A 36 8.75 5.88 15.84
N LEU A 37 8.86 4.97 14.87
CA LEU A 37 7.84 3.95 14.60
C LEU A 37 7.90 2.76 15.57
N GLY A 38 8.98 2.61 16.35
CA GLY A 38 9.17 1.49 17.26
C GLY A 38 9.33 0.15 16.52
N VAL A 39 10.07 0.15 15.40
CA VAL A 39 10.34 -1.04 14.57
C VAL A 39 11.82 -1.12 14.21
N SER A 40 12.25 -2.26 13.66
CA SER A 40 13.65 -2.41 13.23
C SER A 40 13.96 -1.51 12.03
N ARG A 41 15.22 -1.07 11.91
CA ARG A 41 15.71 -0.37 10.72
C ARG A 41 15.58 -1.21 9.45
N LEU A 42 15.72 -2.53 9.55
CA LEU A 42 15.51 -3.45 8.42
C LEU A 42 14.07 -3.37 7.92
N THR A 43 13.09 -3.37 8.82
CA THR A 43 11.66 -3.24 8.46
C THR A 43 11.37 -1.95 7.70
N VAL A 44 11.93 -0.82 8.15
CA VAL A 44 11.82 0.45 7.43
C VAL A 44 12.53 0.37 6.07
N SER A 45 13.74 -0.18 6.02
CA SER A 45 14.49 -0.31 4.76
C SER A 45 13.74 -1.16 3.72
N GLU A 46 13.19 -2.32 4.11
CA GLU A 46 12.40 -3.17 3.22
C GLU A 46 11.16 -2.44 2.69
N LEU A 47 10.48 -1.67 3.55
CA LEU A 47 9.33 -0.87 3.14
C LEU A 47 9.74 0.21 2.13
N LEU A 48 10.77 1.01 2.44
CA LEU A 48 11.23 2.13 1.59
C LEU A 48 11.76 1.68 0.22
N HIS A 49 12.30 0.47 0.13
CA HIS A 49 12.77 -0.14 -1.12
C HIS A 49 11.71 -1.04 -1.78
N GLU A 50 10.46 -0.98 -1.32
CA GLU A 50 9.32 -1.68 -1.93
C GLU A 50 9.49 -3.22 -1.95
N ARG A 51 10.35 -3.75 -1.06
CA ARG A 51 10.59 -5.20 -0.87
C ARG A 51 9.58 -5.83 0.09
N ARG A 52 8.77 -5.00 0.76
CA ARG A 52 7.75 -5.39 1.73
C ARG A 52 6.49 -4.56 1.48
N ALA A 53 5.35 -5.24 1.46
CA ALA A 53 4.05 -4.59 1.53
C ALA A 53 3.81 -3.93 2.90
N LEU A 54 3.12 -2.80 2.90
CA LEU A 54 2.69 -2.13 4.11
C LEU A 54 1.60 -2.93 4.84
N SER A 55 1.89 -3.39 6.06
CA SER A 55 0.91 -4.06 6.93
C SER A 55 -0.02 -3.07 7.64
N ALA A 56 -1.15 -3.57 8.17
CA ALA A 56 -2.06 -2.77 8.99
C ALA A 56 -1.41 -2.20 10.27
N ASP A 57 -0.56 -2.97 10.95
CA ASP A 57 0.22 -2.49 12.11
C ASP A 57 1.15 -1.33 11.69
N MET A 58 1.85 -1.45 10.57
CA MET A 58 2.72 -0.37 10.08
C MET A 58 1.91 0.86 9.66
N ALA A 59 0.76 0.67 9.01
CA ALA A 59 -0.14 1.76 8.66
C ALA A 59 -0.66 2.50 9.91
N ALA A 60 -0.96 1.78 11.00
CA ALA A 60 -1.34 2.38 12.28
C ALA A 60 -0.22 3.22 12.88
N ARG A 61 1.03 2.71 12.86
CA ARG A 61 2.22 3.44 13.31
C ARG A 61 2.47 4.71 12.50
N LEU A 62 2.38 4.63 11.17
CA LEU A 62 2.51 5.78 10.27
C LEU A 62 1.41 6.81 10.49
N GLY A 63 0.16 6.36 10.66
CA GLY A 63 -0.98 7.22 10.97
C GLY A 63 -0.73 8.04 12.23
N LYS A 64 -0.28 7.37 13.31
CA LYS A 64 0.07 8.02 14.57
C LYS A 64 1.25 9.00 14.42
N LEU A 65 2.35 8.55 13.80
CA LEU A 65 3.58 9.35 13.68
C LEU A 65 3.40 10.60 12.80
N LEU A 66 2.74 10.44 11.65
CA LEU A 66 2.62 11.48 10.62
C LEU A 66 1.32 12.28 10.76
N ARG A 67 0.50 12.01 11.78
CA ARG A 67 -0.83 12.61 11.99
C ARG A 67 -1.73 12.44 10.75
N THR A 68 -1.71 11.23 10.19
CA THR A 68 -2.53 10.81 9.03
C THR A 68 -3.43 9.65 9.44
N THR A 69 -4.22 9.11 8.50
CA THR A 69 -5.09 7.97 8.80
C THR A 69 -4.49 6.66 8.27
N PRO A 70 -4.54 5.55 9.05
CA PRO A 70 -4.04 4.25 8.61
C PRO A 70 -4.70 3.77 7.30
N GLU A 71 -5.99 4.07 7.10
CA GLU A 71 -6.76 3.73 5.91
C GLU A 71 -6.20 4.40 4.66
N SER A 72 -5.64 5.60 4.78
CA SER A 72 -5.03 6.29 3.63
C SER A 72 -3.81 5.52 3.11
N TRP A 73 -2.97 5.02 4.01
CA TRP A 73 -1.82 4.20 3.67
C TRP A 73 -2.22 2.82 3.14
N LEU A 74 -3.20 2.17 3.76
CA LEU A 74 -3.70 0.88 3.30
C LEU A 74 -4.35 0.98 1.91
N ARG A 75 -5.09 2.05 1.63
CA ARG A 75 -5.63 2.28 0.28
C ARG A 75 -4.54 2.39 -0.79
N MET A 76 -3.40 2.99 -0.46
CA MET A 76 -2.27 3.03 -1.38
C MET A 76 -1.70 1.63 -1.62
N GLN A 77 -1.48 0.85 -0.56
CA GLN A 77 -0.99 -0.52 -0.68
C GLN A 77 -1.94 -1.38 -1.52
N VAL A 78 -3.23 -1.37 -1.19
CA VAL A 78 -4.26 -2.12 -1.93
C VAL A 78 -4.30 -1.72 -3.40
N ALA A 79 -4.12 -0.44 -3.72
CA ALA A 79 -4.06 -0.02 -5.12
C ALA A 79 -2.87 -0.64 -5.85
N CYS A 80 -1.68 -0.70 -5.24
CA CYS A 80 -0.52 -1.38 -5.80
C CYS A 80 -0.77 -2.88 -5.97
N ASP A 81 -1.30 -3.54 -4.96
CA ASP A 81 -1.56 -4.98 -4.96
C ASP A 81 -2.57 -5.36 -6.06
N LEU A 82 -3.66 -4.60 -6.17
CA LEU A 82 -4.67 -4.79 -7.23
C LEU A 82 -4.08 -4.55 -8.62
N TRP A 83 -3.29 -3.49 -8.80
CA TRP A 83 -2.66 -3.21 -10.09
C TRP A 83 -1.70 -4.34 -10.51
N GLN A 84 -0.92 -4.89 -9.57
CA GLN A 84 -0.06 -6.04 -9.83
C GLN A 84 -0.87 -7.28 -10.23
N LEU A 85 -1.99 -7.56 -9.54
CA LEU A 85 -2.89 -8.66 -9.92
C LEU A 85 -3.50 -8.45 -11.31
N GLU A 86 -3.86 -7.22 -11.67
CA GLU A 86 -4.38 -6.89 -13.01
C GLU A 86 -3.34 -7.14 -14.12
N GLN A 87 -2.04 -7.05 -13.83
CA GLN A 87 -0.99 -7.42 -14.78
C GLN A 87 -0.82 -8.94 -14.95
N HIS A 88 -1.41 -9.72 -14.06
CA HIS A 88 -1.31 -11.17 -13.99
C HIS A 88 -2.69 -11.86 -13.98
N PRO A 89 -3.52 -11.63 -15.01
CA PRO A 89 -4.89 -12.15 -15.06
C PRO A 89 -4.96 -13.69 -15.00
N GLU A 90 -3.90 -14.39 -15.39
CA GLU A 90 -3.77 -15.85 -15.28
C GLU A 90 -3.98 -16.36 -13.84
N ARG A 91 -3.66 -15.55 -12.83
CA ARG A 91 -3.84 -15.90 -11.41
C ARG A 91 -5.31 -16.04 -11.00
N LEU A 92 -6.23 -15.49 -11.79
CA LEU A 92 -7.66 -15.52 -11.55
C LEU A 92 -8.41 -16.30 -12.64
N ALA A 93 -7.70 -17.02 -13.53
CA ALA A 93 -8.31 -17.69 -14.68
C ALA A 93 -9.36 -18.75 -14.30
N GLU A 94 -9.21 -19.37 -13.13
CA GLU A 94 -10.14 -20.38 -12.61
C GLU A 94 -11.34 -19.77 -11.85
N VAL A 95 -11.34 -18.45 -11.61
CA VAL A 95 -12.42 -17.77 -10.89
C VAL A 95 -13.54 -17.41 -11.88
N TRP A 96 -14.66 -18.12 -11.77
CA TRP A 96 -15.83 -17.87 -12.61
C TRP A 96 -16.88 -17.00 -11.91
N PRO A 97 -17.47 -16.00 -12.58
CA PRO A 97 -18.52 -15.18 -11.98
C PRO A 97 -19.79 -15.99 -11.66
N LEU A 98 -20.39 -15.71 -10.51
CA LEU A 98 -21.70 -16.26 -10.15
C LEU A 98 -22.79 -15.77 -11.11
N ASP A 99 -23.76 -16.64 -11.41
CA ASP A 99 -24.93 -16.25 -12.18
C ASP A 99 -25.72 -15.15 -11.44
N LYS A 100 -26.11 -14.10 -12.18
CA LYS A 100 -26.94 -12.99 -11.68
C LYS A 100 -28.26 -13.46 -11.06
N ARG A 101 -28.77 -14.63 -11.47
CA ARG A 101 -29.98 -15.24 -10.88
C ARG A 101 -29.76 -15.67 -9.43
N VAL A 102 -28.58 -16.19 -9.10
CA VAL A 102 -28.21 -16.59 -7.74
C VAL A 102 -28.06 -15.35 -6.85
N LEU A 103 -27.46 -14.28 -7.38
CA LEU A 103 -27.23 -13.04 -6.64
C LEU A 103 -28.50 -12.23 -6.31
N ARG A 104 -29.63 -12.49 -6.98
CA ARG A 104 -30.91 -11.80 -6.74
C ARG A 104 -31.84 -12.56 -5.81
N ALA A 105 -31.51 -13.80 -5.47
CA ALA A 105 -32.32 -14.68 -4.63
C ALA A 105 -31.89 -14.69 -3.15
N ALA A 106 -30.86 -13.90 -2.80
CA ALA A 106 -30.33 -13.70 -1.45
C ALA A 106 -30.56 -12.25 -1.01
#